data_AF-A0A7C6R440-F1
#
_entry.id   AF-A0A7C6R440-F1
#
_cell.length_a   1.000
_cell.length_b   1.000
_cell.length_c   1.000
_cell.angle_alpha   90.00
_cell.angle_beta   90.00
_cell.angle_gamma   90.00
#
_symmetry.space_group_name_H-M   'P 1'
#
loop_
_entity.id
_entity.type
_entity.pdbx_description
1 polymer ?
#
loop_
_entity_poly.entity_id
_entity_poly.type
_entity_poly.pdbx_seq_one_letter_code
_entity_poly.pdbx_strand_id
1 'polypeptide(L)' 'LQTAGGGGFGPPLEREPERVRRDVLEGLIERQTAEEIYGVVLTEQLAVDEERTREKRQKLRSSH' A
#
# COMPACT_ATOMS: atom_id res chain seq x y z
N LEU A 1 25.11 -5.34 -0.51
CA LEU A 1 24.42 -4.04 -0.66
C LEU A 1 23.40 -4.21 -1.79
N GLN A 2 22.16 -4.57 -1.46
CA GLN A 2 21.11 -4.79 -2.46
C GLN A 2 20.51 -3.44 -2.82
N THR A 3 20.98 -2.88 -3.93
CA THR A 3 20.37 -1.71 -4.56
C THR A 3 19.06 -2.18 -5.19
N ALA A 4 17.95 -2.10 -4.45
CA ALA A 4 16.64 -2.37 -5.02
C ALA A 4 16.32 -1.26 -6.03
N GLY A 5 16.16 -1.68 -7.28
CA GLY A 5 16.15 -0.83 -8.47
C GLY A 5 15.06 0.24 -8.44
N GLY A 6 15.46 1.44 -8.84
CA GLY A 6 14.56 2.33 -9.55
C GLY A 6 14.21 1.70 -10.89
N GLY A 7 12.92 1.42 -11.12
CA GLY A 7 12.41 0.86 -12.38
C GLY A 7 11.26 -0.10 -12.11
N GLY A 8 10.03 0.41 -12.19
CA GLY A 8 8.83 -0.26 -11.69
C GLY A 8 8.50 -1.59 -12.38
N PHE A 9 8.47 -2.67 -11.60
CA PHE A 9 7.55 -3.81 -11.66
C PHE A 9 7.82 -4.70 -10.43
N GLY A 10 7.63 -4.14 -9.23
CA GLY A 10 7.59 -4.91 -7.98
C GLY A 10 6.13 -5.20 -7.60
N PRO A 11 5.84 -6.22 -6.77
CA PRO A 11 4.49 -6.45 -6.28
C PRO A 11 3.93 -5.13 -5.70
N PRO A 12 2.68 -4.75 -6.02
CA PRO A 12 2.06 -3.55 -5.48
C PRO A 12 2.17 -3.42 -3.95
N LEU A 13 2.23 -4.57 -3.26
CA LEU A 13 2.36 -4.69 -1.80
C LEU A 13 3.74 -4.26 -1.25
N GLU A 14 4.75 -4.09 -2.09
CA GLU A 14 6.07 -3.59 -1.70
C GLU A 14 6.15 -2.06 -1.70
N ARG A 15 5.12 -1.38 -2.25
CA ARG A 15 5.07 0.10 -2.20
C ARG A 15 4.98 0.54 -0.74
N GLU A 16 5.71 1.60 -0.43
CA GLU A 16 5.76 2.17 0.91
C GLU A 16 4.37 2.75 1.28
N PRO A 17 3.77 2.36 2.42
CA PRO A 17 2.40 2.77 2.78
C PRO A 17 2.17 4.28 2.79
N GLU A 18 3.15 5.08 3.24
CA GLU A 18 3.02 6.53 3.32
C GLU A 18 3.01 7.20 1.95
N ARG A 19 3.71 6.64 0.96
CA ARG A 19 3.55 7.04 -0.44
C ARG A 19 2.13 6.78 -0.93
N VAL A 20 1.54 5.63 -0.62
CA VAL A 20 0.16 5.32 -1.00
C VAL A 20 -0.84 6.24 -0.28
N ARG A 21 -0.61 6.52 1.01
CA ARG A 21 -1.39 7.52 1.77
C ARG A 21 -1.35 8.88 1.07
N ARG A 22 -0.16 9.35 0.67
CA ARG A 22 -0.01 10.62 -0.04
C ARG A 22 -0.76 10.59 -1.38
N ASP A 23 -0.68 9.50 -2.13
CA ASP A 23 -1.41 9.36 -3.40
C ASP A 23 -2.94 9.48 -3.17
N VAL A 24 -3.46 8.96 -2.05
CA VAL A 24 -4.88 9.17 -1.65
C VAL A 24 -5.15 10.62 -1.25
N LEU A 25 -4.28 11.25 -0.47
CA LEU A 25 -4.42 12.64 -0.03
C LEU A 25 -4.38 13.63 -1.20
N GLU A 26 -3.57 13.32 -2.22
CA GLU A 26 -3.47 14.09 -3.47
C GLU A 26 -4.60 13.77 -4.45
N GLY A 27 -5.48 12.82 -4.14
CA GLY A 27 -6.58 12.40 -5.00
C GLY A 27 -6.14 11.66 -6.28
N LEU A 28 -4.90 11.15 -6.30
CA LEU A 28 -4.38 10.35 -7.41
C LEU A 28 -5.02 8.96 -7.46
N ILE A 29 -5.38 8.42 -6.30
CA ILE A 29 -6.09 7.15 -6.13
C ILE A 29 -7.15 7.26 -5.03
N GLU A 30 -8.12 6.37 -5.03
CA GLU A 30 -9.13 6.29 -3.97
C GLU A 30 -8.65 5.45 -2.78
N ARG A 31 -9.25 5.66 -1.61
CA ARG A 31 -9.01 4.84 -0.40
C ARG A 31 -9.19 3.34 -0.68
N GLN A 32 -10.21 2.98 -1.45
CA GLN A 32 -10.48 1.60 -1.81
C GLN A 32 -9.36 1.01 -2.67
N THR A 33 -8.83 1.77 -3.64
CA THR A 33 -7.70 1.37 -4.48
C THR A 33 -6.43 1.15 -3.64
N ALA A 34 -6.18 2.00 -2.64
CA ALA A 34 -5.07 1.83 -1.71
C ALA A 34 -5.14 0.47 -0.99
N GLU A 35 -6.33 0.07 -0.54
CA GLU A 35 -6.54 -1.18 0.18
C GLU A 35 -6.49 -2.41 -0.74
N GLU A 36 -7.15 -2.37 -1.90
CA GLU A 36 -7.28 -3.54 -2.77
C GLU A 36 -6.01 -3.85 -3.55
N ILE A 37 -5.35 -2.82 -4.08
CA ILE A 37 -4.18 -2.98 -4.95
C ILE A 37 -2.91 -3.01 -4.11
N TYR A 38 -2.73 -2.04 -3.22
CA TYR A 38 -1.48 -1.87 -2.46
C TYR A 38 -1.52 -2.53 -1.07
N GLY A 39 -2.67 -3.06 -0.65
CA GLY A 39 -2.87 -3.62 0.67
C GLY A 39 -2.73 -2.59 1.79
N VAL A 40 -2.84 -1.30 1.49
CA VAL A 40 -2.68 -0.20 2.46
C VAL A 40 -4.05 0.23 2.96
N VAL A 41 -4.27 0.04 4.25
CA VAL A 41 -5.52 0.43 4.91
C VAL A 41 -5.30 1.80 5.56
N LEU A 42 -6.17 2.75 5.25
CA LEU A 42 -6.17 4.07 5.86
C LEU A 42 -7.32 4.21 6.86
N THR A 43 -7.08 4.90 7.97
CA THR A 43 -8.11 5.25 8.96
C THR A 43 -9.07 6.33 8.43
N GLU A 44 -10.11 6.64 9.19
CA GLU A 44 -11.00 7.77 8.88
C GLU A 44 -10.26 9.11 8.80
N GLN A 45 -9.16 9.26 9.53
CA GLN A 45 -8.28 10.45 9.49
C GLN A 45 -7.26 10.38 8.36
N LEU A 46 -7.37 9.42 7.44
CA LEU A 46 -6.43 9.16 6.35
C LEU A 46 -5.01 8.86 6.84
N ALA A 47 -4.84 8.36 8.07
CA ALA A 47 -3.56 7.87 8.57
C ALA A 47 -3.38 6.39 8.15
N VAL A 48 -2.14 5.95 7.94
CA VAL A 48 -1.87 4.53 7.67
C VAL A 48 -2.17 3.72 8.92
N ASP A 49 -3.04 2.73 8.79
CA ASP A 49 -3.25 1.72 9.81
C ASP A 49 -2.24 0.58 9.58
N GLU A 50 -1.16 0.59 10.35
CA GLU A 50 -0.08 -0.37 10.18
C GLU A 50 -0.51 -1.82 10.46
N GLU A 51 -1.40 -2.03 11.43
CA GLU A 51 -1.87 -3.35 11.83
C GLU A 51 -2.74 -3.93 10.70
N ARG A 52 -3.75 -3.18 10.27
CA ARG A 52 -4.66 -3.59 9.20
C ARG A 52 -3.97 -3.70 7.85
N THR A 53 -3.03 -2.81 7.55
CA THR A 53 -2.17 -2.88 6.34
C THR A 53 -1.36 -4.17 6.33
N ARG A 54 -0.76 -4.54 7.47
CA ARG A 54 0.03 -5.79 7.59
C ARG A 54 -0.84 -7.01 7.36
N GLU A 55 -2.01 -7.08 8.00
CA GLU A 55 -2.97 -8.17 7.80
C GLU A 55 -3.44 -8.27 6.35
N LYS A 56 -3.80 -7.13 5.74
CA LYS A 56 -4.28 -7.08 4.34
C LYS A 56 -3.20 -7.57 3.38
N ARG A 57 -1.97 -7.10 3.55
CA ARG A 57 -0.81 -7.55 2.75
C ARG A 57 -0.52 -9.03 2.93
N GLN A 58 -0.64 -9.57 4.15
CA GLN A 58 -0.49 -11.01 4.38
C GLN A 58 -1.56 -11.80 3.63
N LYS A 59 -2.84 -11.39 3.71
CA LYS A 59 -3.94 -12.03 2.98
C LYS A 59 -3.74 -11.99 1.46
N LEU A 60 -3.34 -10.83 0.92
CA LEU A 60 -3.08 -10.66 -0.51
C LEU A 60 -1.90 -11.52 -0.99
N ARG A 61 -0.90 -11.76 -0.13
CA ARG A 61 0.24 -12.65 -0.42
C ARG A 61 -0.09 -14.14 -0.31
N SER A 62 -1.01 -14.52 0.57
CA SER A 62 -1.43 -15.92 0.75
C SER A 62 -2.52 -16.39 -0.22
N SER A 63 -3.13 -15.46 -0.98
CA SER A 63 -4.17 -15.75 -1.97
C SER A 63 -3.62 -15.87 -3.40
N HIS A 64 -2.32 -16.10 -3.56
CA HIS A 64 -1.62 -16.39 -4.82
C HIS A 64 -0.73 -17.61 -4.64
#